data_AF-A0A2M8P9Z7-F1
#
_entry.id   AF-A0A2M8P9Z7-F1
#
_cell.length_a   1.000
_cell.length_b   1.000
_cell.length_c   1.000
_cell.angle_alpha   90.00
_cell.angle_beta   90.00
_cell.angle_gamma   90.00
#
_symmetry.space_group_name_H-M   'P 1'
#
loop_
_entity.id
_entity.type
_entity.pdbx_description
1 polymer ?
#
loop_
_entity_poly.entity_id
_entity_poly.type
_entity_poly.pdbx_seq_one_letter_code
_entity_poly.pdbx_strand_id
1 'polypeptide(L)' 'MLRCIAAGIEENDQIAQRLGIEESSVPRLLKNVIDKLGVKNRSEAALMALRAGWITMDDIRSLMS' A
#
# COMPACT_ATOMS: atom_id res chain seq x y z
N MET A 1 2.36 0.97 3.41
CA MET A 1 2.19 0.05 2.25
C MET A 1 0.97 0.42 1.41
N LEU A 2 -0.26 0.30 1.91
CA LEU A 2 -1.45 0.62 1.11
C LEU A 2 -1.49 2.07 0.60
N ARG A 3 -0.96 3.05 1.36
CA ARG A 3 -0.77 4.43 0.87
C ARG A 3 0.10 4.54 -0.39
N CYS A 4 1.13 3.71 -0.52
CA CYS A 4 1.98 3.67 -1.71
C CYS A 4 1.20 3.10 -2.91
N ILE A 5 0.39 2.06 -2.66
CA ILE A 5 -0.47 1.47 -3.71
C ILE A 5 -1.53 2.48 -4.17
N ALA A 6 -2.16 3.18 -3.22
CA ALA A 6 -3.13 4.23 -3.52
C ALA A 6 -2.50 5.41 -4.27
N ALA A 7 -1.21 5.68 -4.04
CA ALA A 7 -0.43 6.67 -4.78
C ALA A 7 0.01 6.20 -6.19
N GLY A 8 -0.33 4.98 -6.60
CA GLY A 8 0.03 4.44 -7.92
C GLY A 8 1.43 3.84 -8.01
N ILE A 9 2.10 3.56 -6.89
CA ILE A 9 3.42 2.95 -6.88
C ILE A 9 3.26 1.44 -7.08
N GLU A 10 3.87 0.90 -8.13
CA GLU A 10 3.70 -0.49 -8.56
C GLU A 10 4.85 -1.38 -8.08
N GLU A 11 6.07 -0.86 -8.12
CA GLU A 11 7.31 -1.60 -7.92
C GLU A 11 7.61 -1.85 -6.43
N ASN A 12 8.06 -3.06 -6.10
CA ASN A 12 8.29 -3.46 -4.71
C ASN A 12 9.47 -2.73 -4.10
N ASP A 13 10.54 -2.48 -4.86
CA ASP A 13 11.72 -1.73 -4.43
C ASP A 13 11.36 -0.29 -4.03
N GLN A 14 10.52 0.37 -4.82
CA GLN A 14 10.02 1.72 -4.55
C GLN A 14 9.14 1.79 -3.30
N ILE A 15 8.32 0.75 -3.08
CA ILE A 15 7.50 0.63 -1.86
C ILE A 15 8.40 0.39 -0.66
N ALA A 16 9.38 -0.48 -0.79
CA ALA A 16 10.32 -0.85 0.27
C ALA A 16 11.14 0.36 0.73
N GLN A 17 11.69 1.11 -0.22
CA GLN A 17 12.44 2.34 0.03
C GLN A 17 11.60 3.36 0.83
N ARG A 18 10.36 3.62 0.41
CA ARG A 18 9.46 4.59 1.07
C ARG A 18 8.97 4.16 2.46
N LEU A 19 9.07 2.86 2.77
CA LEU A 19 8.66 2.32 4.07
C LEU A 19 9.85 1.99 4.97
N GLY A 20 11.10 2.09 4.47
CA GLY A 20 12.29 1.72 5.22
C GLY A 20 12.34 0.23 5.57
N ILE A 21 11.90 -0.63 4.65
CA ILE A 21 11.88 -2.10 4.83
C ILE A 21 12.65 -2.78 3.71
N GLU A 22 12.96 -4.06 3.92
CA GLU A 22 13.52 -4.93 2.88
C GLU A 22 12.50 -5.17 1.75
N GLU A 23 12.94 -5.07 0.49
CA GLU A 23 12.09 -5.32 -0.69
C GLU A 23 11.44 -6.71 -0.65
N SER A 24 12.22 -7.72 -0.23
CA SER A 24 11.76 -9.10 -0.08
C SER A 24 10.59 -9.24 0.91
N SER A 25 10.39 -8.27 1.82
CA SER A 25 9.27 -8.26 2.77
C SER A 25 7.97 -7.73 2.16
N VAL A 26 8.04 -6.98 1.04
CA VAL A 26 6.86 -6.34 0.42
C VAL A 26 5.80 -7.36 0.00
N PRO A 27 6.12 -8.44 -0.74
CA PRO A 27 5.12 -9.43 -1.15
C PRO A 27 4.43 -10.11 0.03
N ARG A 28 5.20 -10.48 1.06
CA ARG A 28 4.67 -11.12 2.28
C ARG A 28 3.71 -10.20 3.02
N LEU A 29 4.09 -8.95 3.22
CA LEU A 29 3.25 -7.97 3.91
C LEU A 29 1.99 -7.63 3.11
N LEU A 30 2.10 -7.49 1.78
CA LEU A 30 0.93 -7.30 0.91
C LEU A 30 -0.04 -8.47 1.01
N LYS A 31 0.45 -9.71 0.93
CA LYS A 31 -0.37 -10.91 1.09
C LYS A 31 -1.11 -10.90 2.42
N ASN A 32 -0.42 -10.65 3.52
CA ASN A 32 -1.03 -10.59 4.85
C ASN A 32 -2.12 -9.51 4.93
N VAL A 33 -1.93 -8.35 4.31
CA VAL A 33 -2.93 -7.28 4.27
C VAL A 33 -4.14 -7.69 3.44
N ILE A 34 -3.91 -8.25 2.24
CA ILE A 34 -4.98 -8.74 1.35
C ILE A 34 -5.82 -9.81 2.06
N ASP A 35 -5.18 -10.79 2.69
CA ASP A 35 -5.83 -11.87 3.42
C ASP A 35 -6.66 -11.33 4.61
N LYS A 36 -6.10 -10.39 5.39
CA LYS A 36 -6.81 -9.77 6.53
C LYS A 36 -8.01 -8.92 6.11
N LEU A 37 -7.95 -8.30 4.93
CA LEU A 37 -9.04 -7.47 4.42
C LEU A 37 -10.07 -8.29 3.61
N GLY A 38 -9.78 -9.56 3.30
CA GLY A 38 -10.67 -10.41 2.52
C GLY A 38 -10.86 -9.92 1.08
N VAL A 39 -9.87 -9.21 0.53
CA VAL A 39 -9.91 -8.66 -0.83
C VAL A 39 -9.08 -9.50 -1.80
N LYS A 40 -9.23 -9.30 -3.11
CA LYS A 40 -8.60 -10.16 -4.12
C LYS A 40 -7.20 -9.73 -4.50
N ASN A 41 -6.89 -8.44 -4.37
CA ASN A 41 -5.62 -7.87 -4.83
C ASN A 41 -5.27 -6.56 -4.09
N ARG A 42 -4.06 -6.07 -4.33
CA ARG A 42 -3.52 -4.84 -3.73
C ARG A 42 -4.35 -3.59 -4.07
N SER A 43 -4.93 -3.53 -5.28
CA SER A 43 -5.74 -2.38 -5.71
C SER A 43 -7.06 -2.31 -4.94
N GLU A 44 -7.72 -3.46 -4.76
CA GLU A 44 -8.91 -3.56 -3.89
C GLU A 44 -8.57 -3.21 -2.43
N ALA A 45 -7.42 -3.66 -1.91
CA ALA A 45 -6.97 -3.32 -0.57
C ALA A 45 -6.76 -1.81 -0.39
N ALA A 46 -6.13 -1.16 -1.36
CA ALA A 46 -5.91 0.29 -1.35
C ALA A 46 -7.24 1.06 -1.44
N LEU A 47 -8.15 0.65 -2.31
CA LEU A 47 -9.46 1.26 -2.46
C LEU A 47 -10.30 1.11 -1.18
N MET A 48 -10.27 -0.07 -0.55
CA MET A 48 -10.96 -0.29 0.72
C MET A 48 -10.41 0.62 1.82
N ALA A 49 -9.09 0.75 1.94
CA ALA A 49 -8.47 1.63 2.92
C ALA A 49 -8.82 3.12 2.72
N LEU A 50 -8.96 3.57 1.47
CA LEU A 50 -9.48 4.91 1.16
C LEU A 50 -10.94 5.07 1.57
N ARG A 51 -11.81 4.12 1.21
CA ARG A 51 -13.25 4.17 1.55
C ARG A 51 -13.50 4.09 3.06
N ALA A 52 -12.63 3.39 3.78
CA ALA A 52 -12.67 3.29 5.23
C ALA A 52 -12.06 4.50 5.96
N GLY A 53 -11.41 5.43 5.23
CA GLY A 53 -10.76 6.61 5.81
C GLY A 53 -9.44 6.31 6.55
N TRP A 54 -8.82 5.15 6.31
CA TRP A 54 -7.51 4.81 6.90
C TRP A 54 -6.33 5.45 6.17
N ILE A 55 -6.56 5.86 4.92
CA ILE A 55 -5.63 6.62 4.10
C ILE A 55 -6.38 7.86 3.65
N THR A 56 -5.76 9.01 3.82
CA THR A 56 -6.26 10.30 3.37
C THR A 56 -5.57 10.74 2.08
N MET A 57 -6.12 11.75 1.41
CA MET A 57 -5.45 12.37 0.26
C MET A 57 -4.13 13.05 0.65
N ASP A 58 -4.01 13.51 1.90
CA ASP A 58 -2.76 14.10 2.41
C ASP A 58 -1.67 13.04 2.59
N ASP A 59 -2.03 11.83 3.06
CA ASP A 59 -1.11 10.69 3.10
C ASP A 59 -0.55 10.36 1.70
N ILE A 60 -1.39 10.39 0.68
CA ILE A 60 -0.97 10.16 -0.71
C ILE A 60 -0.07 11.30 -1.19
N ARG A 61 -0.45 12.56 -0.93
CA ARG A 61 0.30 13.73 -1.38
C ARG A 61 1.72 13.76 -0.80
N SER A 62 1.86 13.39 0.48
CA SER A 62 3.17 13.33 1.15
C SER A 62 4.15 12.30 0.55
N LEU A 63 3.67 11.36 -0.26
CA LEU A 63 4.52 10.35 -0.93
C LEU A 63 4.99 10.77 -2.33
N MET A 64 4.34 11.79 -2.90
CA MET A 64 4.62 12.31 -4.25
C MET A 64 5.49 13.56 -4.24
N SER A 65 5.63 14.21 -3.08
CA SER A 65 6.53 15.35 -2.82
C SER A 65 7.93 14.88 -2.46
#